data_AF-A0AA44F1M1-F1
#
_entry.id   AF-A0AA44F1M1-F1
#
_cell.length_a   1.000
_cell.length_b   1.000
_cell.length_c   1.000
_cell.angle_alpha   90.00
_cell.angle_beta   90.00
_cell.angle_gamma   90.00
#
_symmetry.space_group_name_H-M   'P 1'
#
loop_
_entity.id
_entity.type
_entity.pdbx_description
1 polymer ?
#
loop_
_entity_poly.entity_id
_entity_poly.type
_entity_poly.pdbx_seq_one_letter_code
_entity_poly.pdbx_strand_id
1 'polypeptide(L)'
;MTRSQTDFYELIKEYKTASAFYQDNVEQAESDEASGILVLRDVVGRILLEPCAAPEEMVRKVSFILSENFLVEWLGEESDMVRMLLSSFMCLKDV
;
A
#
# COMPACT_ATOMS: atom_id res chain seq x y z
N MET A 1 -6.48 21.08 4.55
CA MET A 1 -6.04 19.74 4.10
C MET A 1 -6.29 19.65 2.61
N THR A 2 -5.28 19.31 1.82
CA THR A 2 -5.41 19.03 0.39
C THR A 2 -6.02 17.63 0.20
N ARG A 3 -6.77 17.44 -0.88
CA ARG A 3 -7.54 16.21 -1.18
C ARG A 3 -6.68 14.93 -1.10
N SER A 4 -5.41 14.97 -1.57
CA SER A 4 -4.48 13.82 -1.52
C SER A 4 -4.13 13.33 -0.11
N GLN A 5 -4.13 14.21 0.90
CA GLN A 5 -3.83 13.79 2.27
C GLN A 5 -4.97 12.99 2.88
N THR A 6 -6.22 13.32 2.56
CA THR A 6 -7.39 12.56 3.01
C THR A 6 -7.41 11.18 2.38
N ASP A 7 -7.03 11.08 1.10
CA ASP A 7 -7.07 9.83 0.33
C ASP A 7 -6.04 8.81 0.85
N PHE A 8 -4.82 9.25 1.21
CA PHE A 8 -3.79 8.34 1.74
C PHE A 8 -4.12 7.78 3.15
N TYR A 9 -4.75 8.57 4.03
CA TYR A 9 -5.14 8.09 5.36
C TYR A 9 -6.26 7.05 5.30
N GLU A 10 -7.23 7.22 4.41
CA GLU A 10 -8.27 6.21 4.20
C GLU A 10 -7.68 4.92 3.64
N LEU A 11 -6.72 5.00 2.71
CA LEU A 11 -6.01 3.82 2.21
C LEU A 11 -5.26 3.06 3.32
N ILE A 12 -4.59 3.76 4.24
CA ILE A 12 -3.94 3.09 5.40
C ILE A 12 -4.98 2.40 6.28
N LYS A 13 -6.15 3.01 6.50
CA LYS A 13 -7.21 2.43 7.30
C LYS A 13 -7.80 1.19 6.63
N GLU A 14 -8.05 1.24 5.33
CA GLU A 14 -8.47 0.08 4.52
C GLU A 14 -7.43 -1.04 4.62
N TYR A 15 -6.14 -0.72 4.51
CA TYR A 15 -5.06 -1.71 4.64
C TYR A 15 -5.08 -2.38 6.00
N LYS A 16 -5.21 -1.62 7.10
CA LYS A 16 -5.24 -2.19 8.45
C LYS A 16 -6.41 -3.15 8.64
N THR A 17 -7.58 -2.81 8.09
CA THR A 17 -8.74 -3.69 8.13
C THR A 17 -8.52 -4.96 7.31
N ALA A 18 -8.00 -4.84 6.09
CA ALA A 18 -7.72 -5.99 5.23
C ALA A 18 -6.60 -6.89 5.79
N SER A 19 -5.56 -6.29 6.36
CA SER A 19 -4.43 -7.01 6.98
C SER A 19 -4.87 -7.76 8.22
N ALA A 20 -5.69 -7.14 9.09
CA ALA A 20 -6.23 -7.82 10.26
C ALA A 20 -7.11 -9.01 9.85
N PHE A 21 -8.00 -8.80 8.87
CA PHE A 21 -8.84 -9.88 8.35
C PHE A 21 -8.01 -11.04 7.79
N TYR A 22 -6.96 -10.75 7.01
CA TYR A 22 -6.06 -11.76 6.47
C TYR A 22 -5.34 -12.54 7.59
N GLN A 23 -4.75 -11.84 8.56
CA GLN A 23 -4.02 -12.46 9.68
C GLN A 23 -4.92 -13.32 10.56
N ASP A 24 -6.16 -12.90 10.80
CA ASP A 24 -7.11 -13.63 11.63
C ASP A 24 -7.73 -14.84 10.91
N ASN A 25 -7.61 -14.93 9.58
CA ASN A 25 -8.31 -15.93 8.77
C ASN A 25 -7.40 -16.60 7.71
N VAL A 26 -6.08 -16.70 7.92
CA VAL A 26 -5.09 -17.11 6.89
C VAL A 26 -5.51 -18.37 6.11
N GLU A 27 -5.90 -19.46 6.79
CA GLU A 27 -6.30 -20.73 6.15
C GLU A 27 -7.55 -20.59 5.25
N GLN A 28 -8.47 -19.70 5.62
CA GLN A 28 -9.70 -19.44 4.88
C GLN A 28 -9.51 -18.35 3.82
N ALA A 29 -8.59 -17.42 4.07
CA ALA A 29 -8.23 -16.34 3.17
C ALA A 29 -7.32 -16.81 2.02
N GLU A 30 -6.59 -17.91 2.15
CA GLU A 30 -5.81 -18.50 1.05
C GLU A 30 -6.62 -19.45 0.16
N SER A 31 -7.74 -19.99 0.66
CA SER A 31 -8.54 -21.02 -0.03
C SER A 31 -9.78 -20.50 -0.78
N ASP A 32 -10.24 -19.28 -0.50
CA ASP A 32 -11.35 -18.65 -1.22
C ASP A 32 -10.82 -17.90 -2.46
N GLU A 33 -11.41 -18.12 -3.65
CA GLU A 33 -10.99 -17.44 -4.90
C GLU A 33 -11.26 -15.93 -4.84
N ALA A 34 -12.14 -15.48 -3.93
CA ALA A 34 -12.34 -14.08 -3.52
C ALA A 34 -11.49 -13.70 -2.29
N SER A 35 -10.34 -14.35 -2.16
CA SER A 35 -9.44 -14.36 -1.01
C SER A 35 -9.20 -12.99 -0.38
N GLY A 36 -9.18 -12.96 0.95
CA GLY A 36 -8.71 -11.80 1.72
C GLY A 36 -7.32 -11.33 1.28
N ILE A 37 -6.50 -12.21 0.69
CA ILE A 37 -5.21 -11.84 0.09
C ILE A 37 -5.36 -10.97 -1.16
N LEU A 38 -6.34 -11.20 -2.03
CA LEU A 38 -6.59 -10.37 -3.20
C LEU A 38 -7.06 -8.96 -2.81
N VAL A 39 -7.94 -8.87 -1.79
CA VAL A 39 -8.36 -7.58 -1.24
C VAL A 39 -7.17 -6.83 -0.64
N LEU A 40 -6.33 -7.52 0.13
CA LEU A 40 -5.13 -6.92 0.70
C LEU A 40 -4.15 -6.45 -0.40
N ARG A 41 -3.92 -7.26 -1.43
CA ARG A 41 -3.08 -6.89 -2.58
C ARG A 41 -3.62 -5.68 -3.35
N ASP A 42 -4.93 -5.60 -3.55
CA ASP A 42 -5.57 -4.45 -4.22
C ASP A 42 -5.32 -3.15 -3.43
N VAL A 43 -5.57 -3.17 -2.12
CA VAL A 43 -5.35 -2.02 -1.26
C VAL A 43 -3.87 -1.61 -1.23
N VAL A 44 -2.96 -2.58 -1.17
CA VAL A 44 -1.51 -2.33 -1.26
C VAL A 44 -1.17 -1.69 -2.60
N GLY A 45 -1.67 -2.22 -3.72
CA GLY A 45 -1.46 -1.63 -5.04
C GLY A 45 -1.89 -0.17 -5.11
N ARG A 46 -3.06 0.17 -4.53
CA ARG A 46 -3.56 1.55 -4.43
C ARG A 46 -2.65 2.44 -3.58
N ILE A 47 -2.15 1.96 -2.44
CA ILE A 47 -1.17 2.67 -1.60
C ILE A 47 0.12 2.95 -2.38
N LEU A 48 0.64 1.94 -3.09
CA LEU A 48 1.88 2.07 -3.86
C LEU A 48 1.71 3.06 -5.00
N LEU A 49 0.57 3.06 -5.69
CA LEU A 49 0.26 3.97 -6.81
C LEU A 49 -0.18 5.38 -6.40
N GLU A 50 -0.58 5.59 -5.13
CA GLU A 50 -1.08 6.90 -4.67
C GLU A 50 -0.07 8.03 -4.96
N PRO A 51 -0.39 9.03 -5.79
CA PRO A 51 0.60 10.03 -6.19
C PRO A 51 1.14 10.81 -4.99
N CYS A 52 2.45 11.03 -4.93
CA CYS A 52 3.04 11.94 -3.96
C CYS A 52 3.09 13.35 -4.57
N ALA A 53 2.28 14.29 -4.06
CA ALA A 53 2.26 15.67 -4.54
C ALA A 53 3.41 16.51 -3.96
N ALA A 54 4.02 16.06 -2.87
CA ALA A 54 5.13 16.73 -2.19
C ALA A 54 6.10 15.71 -1.53
N PRO A 55 7.37 16.08 -1.28
CA PRO A 55 8.35 15.20 -0.64
C PRO A 55 7.90 14.64 0.72
N GLU A 56 7.13 15.39 1.51
CA GLU A 56 6.63 14.95 2.81
C GLU A 56 5.61 13.81 2.69
N GLU A 57 4.91 13.70 1.56
CA GLU A 57 4.02 12.58 1.27
C GLU A 57 4.80 11.33 0.88
N MET A 58 5.90 11.49 0.13
CA MET A 58 6.84 10.41 -0.16
C MET A 58 7.44 9.85 1.14
N VAL A 59 7.94 10.70 2.02
CA VAL A 59 8.50 10.28 3.32
C VAL A 59 7.45 9.53 4.13
N ARG A 60 6.22 10.06 4.24
CA ARG A 60 5.12 9.39 4.95
C ARG A 60 4.80 8.02 4.37
N LYS A 61 4.73 7.89 3.03
CA LYS A 61 4.47 6.61 2.37
C LYS A 61 5.58 5.59 2.66
N VAL A 62 6.84 5.99 2.47
CA VAL A 62 7.99 5.11 2.73
C VAL A 62 8.05 4.70 4.20
N SER A 63 7.82 5.63 5.14
CA SER A 63 7.78 5.31 6.57
C SER A 63 6.67 4.30 6.91
N PHE A 64 5.49 4.43 6.30
CA PHE A 64 4.41 3.45 6.47
C PHE A 64 4.83 2.07 5.93
N ILE A 65 5.33 2.00 4.70
CA ILE A 65 5.80 0.73 4.10
C ILE A 65 6.83 0.05 4.99
N LEU A 66 7.83 0.79 5.48
CA LEU A 66 8.90 0.24 6.32
C LEU A 66 8.43 -0.14 7.74
N SER A 67 7.26 0.33 8.18
CA SER A 67 6.68 -0.06 9.46
C SER A 67 5.91 -1.38 9.42
N GLU A 68 5.65 -1.91 8.22
CA GLU A 68 4.83 -3.09 7.98
C GLU A 68 5.69 -4.21 7.38
N ASN A 69 6.07 -5.20 8.20
CA ASN A 69 6.95 -6.30 7.76
C ASN A 69 6.44 -7.01 6.49
N PHE A 70 5.13 -7.18 6.39
CA PHE A 70 4.47 -7.84 5.27
C PHE A 70 4.64 -7.06 3.94
N LEU A 71 4.58 -5.73 3.99
CA LEU A 71 4.81 -4.89 2.81
C LEU A 71 6.26 -4.94 2.35
N VAL A 72 7.20 -4.99 3.30
CA VAL A 72 8.64 -5.11 3.00
C VAL A 72 8.93 -6.44 2.31
N GLU A 73 8.36 -7.54 2.80
CA GLU A 73 8.50 -8.87 2.23
C GLU A 73 7.98 -8.90 0.78
N TRP A 74 6.75 -8.44 0.55
CA TRP A 74 6.15 -8.38 -0.78
C TRP A 74 6.94 -7.52 -1.77
N LEU A 75 7.43 -6.35 -1.34
CA LEU A 75 8.29 -5.52 -2.17
C LEU A 75 9.63 -6.19 -2.50
N GLY A 76 10.15 -7.02 -1.59
CA GLY A 76 11.38 -7.80 -1.82
C GLY A 76 11.19 -8.94 -2.81
N GLU A 77 10.00 -9.52 -2.88
CA GLU A 77 9.68 -10.67 -3.74
C GLU A 77 9.12 -10.26 -5.10
N GLU A 78 8.43 -9.12 -5.19
CA GLU A 78 7.65 -8.74 -6.35
C GLU A 78 8.14 -7.46 -7.04
N SER A 79 8.83 -7.65 -8.16
CA SER A 79 9.37 -6.53 -8.95
C SER A 79 8.31 -5.52 -9.44
N ASP A 80 7.07 -5.95 -9.66
CA ASP A 80 6.00 -5.06 -10.12
C ASP A 80 5.52 -4.12 -9.01
N MET A 81 5.51 -4.55 -7.75
CA MET A 81 5.20 -3.66 -6.62
C MET A 81 6.23 -2.54 -6.47
N VAL A 82 7.52 -2.87 -6.66
CA VAL A 82 8.60 -1.86 -6.67
C VAL A 82 8.40 -0.86 -7.80
N ARG A 83 8.03 -1.33 -9.00
CA ARG A 83 7.72 -0.44 -10.14
C ARG A 83 6.54 0.48 -9.86
N MET A 84 5.47 -0.03 -9.25
CA MET A 84 4.33 0.78 -8.83
C MET A 84 4.76 1.88 -7.87
N LEU A 85 5.53 1.53 -6.83
CA LEU A 85 6.04 2.49 -5.85
C LEU A 85 6.85 3.60 -6.51
N LEU A 86 7.85 3.23 -7.33
CA LEU A 86 8.70 4.19 -8.02
C LEU A 86 7.89 5.09 -8.96
N SER A 87 6.89 4.54 -9.66
CA SER A 87 6.04 5.32 -10.56
C SER A 87 5.27 6.42 -9.82
N SER A 88 4.86 6.18 -8.57
CA SER A 88 4.15 7.19 -7.75
C SER A 88 5.03 8.37 -7.35
N PHE A 89 6.36 8.22 -7.39
CA PHE A 89 7.33 9.27 -7.09
C PHE A 89 7.73 10.09 -8.32
N MET A 90 7.58 9.55 -9.53
CA MET A 90 7.88 10.25 -10.78
C MET A 90 6.91 11.40 -11.08
N CYS A 91 5.82 11.54 -10.29
CA CYS A 91 4.86 12.63 -10.37
C CYS A 91 5.28 13.89 -9.60
N LEU A 92 6.40 13.84 -8.86
CA LEU A 92 6.98 15.03 -8.23
C LEU A 92 7.48 15.96 -9.35
N LYS A 93 6.67 16.96 -9.72
CA LYS A 93 7.15 18.06 -10.56
C LYS A 93 8.19 18.83 -9.76
N ASP A 94 9.33 19.08 -10.40
CA ASP A 94 10.44 19.88 -9.87
C ASP A 94 9.90 21.11 -9.12
N VAL A 95 10.37 21.25 -7.88
CA VAL A 95 10.14 22.43 -7.02
C VAL A 95 10.74 23.66 -7.67
#